data_AF-Q40989-F1
#
_entry.id   AF-Q40989-F1
#
_cell.length_a   1.000
_cell.length_b   1.000
_cell.length_c   1.000
_cell.angle_alpha   90.00
_cell.angle_beta   90.00
_cell.angle_gamma   90.00
#
_symmetry.space_group_name_H-M   'P 1'
#
loop_
_entity.id
_entity.type
_entity.pdbx_description
1 polymer ?
#
loop_
_entity_poly.entity_id
_entity_poly.type
_entity_poly.pdbx_seq_one_letter_code
_entity_poly.pdbx_strand_id
1 'polypeptide(L)'
;MESRMIRYMIWDGLAGDVIELPGVKGKFLSMILDFCKKRVAWAAGGDGTLEGLKSDFVNVDLGTLIHLGAASFYLKTNDLVDLTSQTLANRIQGKTIEEVCRALNPEE
;
A
#
# COMPACT_ATOMS: atom_id res chain seq x y z
N MET A 1 -2.09 3.27 -15.49
CA MET A 1 -0.98 3.69 -14.60
C MET A 1 -1.61 4.06 -13.26
N GLU A 2 -1.36 3.25 -12.23
CA GLU A 2 -2.13 3.22 -10.96
C GLU A 2 -1.70 4.26 -9.92
N SER A 3 -0.50 4.84 -10.06
CA SER A 3 -0.02 5.93 -9.20
C SER A 3 -0.21 7.28 -9.90
N ARG A 4 -0.95 8.19 -9.26
CA ARG A 4 -1.07 9.57 -9.75
C ARG A 4 0.24 10.34 -9.62
N MET A 5 1.04 10.09 -8.59
CA MET A 5 2.34 10.76 -8.41
C MET A 5 3.33 10.43 -9.53
N ILE A 6 3.48 9.13 -9.85
CA ILE A 6 4.33 8.70 -10.97
C ILE A 6 3.82 9.26 -12.29
N ARG A 7 2.48 9.29 -12.47
CA ARG A 7 1.87 9.89 -13.65
C ARG A 7 2.22 11.37 -13.81
N TYR A 8 2.16 12.16 -12.72
CA TYR A 8 2.53 13.57 -12.74
C TYR A 8 4.03 13.76 -13.00
N MET A 9 4.90 12.96 -12.36
CA MET A 9 6.35 13.05 -12.57
C MET A 9 6.75 12.74 -14.02
N ILE A 10 6.11 11.77 -14.67
CA ILE A 10 6.36 11.46 -16.09
C ILE A 10 5.76 12.54 -17.01
N TRP A 11 4.53 13.01 -16.73
CA TRP A 11 3.82 13.96 -17.61
C TRP A 11 4.43 15.37 -17.56
N ASP A 12 4.90 15.81 -16.40
CA ASP A 12 5.47 17.15 -16.22
C ASP A 12 6.95 17.22 -16.61
N GLY A 13 7.52 16.15 -17.17
CA GLY A 13 8.94 16.08 -17.57
C GLY A 13 9.93 16.21 -16.42
N LEU A 14 9.47 16.03 -15.18
CA LEU A 14 10.26 16.12 -13.95
C LEU A 14 10.94 14.79 -13.60
N ALA A 15 10.51 13.69 -14.20
CA ALA A 15 11.24 12.42 -14.16
C ALA A 15 12.38 12.45 -15.18
N GLY A 16 13.63 12.45 -14.70
CA GLY A 16 14.75 11.94 -15.50
C GLY A 16 14.68 10.40 -15.61
N ASP A 17 15.82 9.72 -15.62
CA ASP A 17 15.87 8.25 -15.67
C ASP A 17 15.47 7.57 -14.34
N VAL A 18 15.45 8.31 -13.22
CA VAL A 18 15.20 7.78 -11.87
C VAL A 18 14.18 8.63 -11.13
N ILE A 19 13.18 7.98 -10.52
CA ILE A 19 12.22 8.61 -9.61
C ILE A 19 12.65 8.31 -8.17
N GLU A 20 13.05 9.35 -7.43
CA GLU A 20 13.38 9.22 -6.01
C GLU A 20 12.12 9.21 -5.15
N LEU A 21 11.98 8.19 -4.30
CA LEU A 21 10.86 8.03 -3.36
C LEU A 21 11.38 8.07 -1.91
N PRO A 22 11.82 9.23 -1.40
CA PRO A 22 12.30 9.36 -0.03
C PRO A 22 11.21 8.95 0.98
N GLY A 23 11.57 8.08 1.92
CA GLY A 23 10.67 7.59 2.98
C GLY A 23 9.92 6.30 2.66
N VAL A 24 10.00 5.77 1.43
CA VAL A 24 9.42 4.47 1.07
C VAL A 24 10.50 3.40 1.08
N LYS A 25 10.43 2.44 2.01
CA LYS A 25 11.36 1.28 1.98
C LYS A 25 11.03 0.40 0.78
N GLY A 26 12.05 -0.03 0.04
CA GLY A 26 11.90 -0.81 -1.20
C GLY A 26 11.04 -2.06 -1.08
N LYS A 27 11.05 -2.71 0.10
CA LYS A 27 10.19 -3.88 0.37
C LYS A 27 8.69 -3.58 0.21
N PHE A 28 8.22 -2.43 0.70
CA PHE A 28 6.81 -2.05 0.64
C PHE A 28 6.42 -1.58 -0.76
N LEU A 29 7.36 -0.92 -1.46
CA LEU A 29 7.18 -0.55 -2.85
C LEU A 29 7.01 -1.79 -3.74
N SER A 30 7.81 -2.83 -3.53
CA SER A 30 7.69 -4.10 -4.26
C SER A 30 6.32 -4.73 -4.06
N MET A 31 5.82 -4.77 -2.82
CA MET A 31 4.49 -5.31 -2.52
C MET A 31 3.36 -4.54 -3.21
N ILE A 32 3.42 -3.21 -3.20
CA ILE A 32 2.44 -2.36 -3.91
C ILE A 32 2.51 -2.60 -5.42
N LEU A 33 3.73 -2.71 -5.97
CA LEU A 33 3.93 -2.97 -7.39
C LEU A 33 3.38 -4.34 -7.81
N ASP A 34 3.61 -5.37 -7.00
CA ASP A 34 3.10 -6.73 -7.24
C ASP A 34 1.57 -6.76 -7.16
N PHE A 35 0.98 -6.03 -6.22
CA PHE A 35 -0.47 -5.86 -6.17
C PHE A 35 -1.00 -5.17 -7.43
N CYS A 36 -0.40 -4.06 -7.86
CA CYS A 36 -0.77 -3.36 -9.08
C CYS A 36 -0.69 -4.27 -10.32
N LYS A 37 0.36 -5.08 -10.44
CA LYS A 37 0.52 -6.07 -11.52
C LYS A 37 -0.59 -7.12 -11.48
N LYS A 38 -0.88 -7.70 -10.31
CA LYS A 38 -1.98 -8.66 -10.13
C LYS A 38 -3.33 -8.05 -10.50
N ARG A 39 -3.56 -6.79 -10.15
CA ARG A 39 -4.80 -6.07 -10.47
C ARG A 39 -4.98 -5.87 -11.97
N VAL A 40 -3.91 -5.53 -12.70
CA VAL A 40 -3.91 -5.41 -14.16
C VAL A 40 -4.13 -6.77 -14.82
N ALA A 41 -3.46 -7.81 -14.33
CA ALA A 41 -3.64 -9.18 -14.85
C ALA A 41 -5.07 -9.69 -14.63
N TRP A 42 -5.67 -9.42 -13.48
CA TRP A 42 -7.08 -9.70 -13.20
C TRP A 42 -8.01 -8.96 -14.17
N ALA A 43 -7.77 -7.66 -14.39
CA ALA A 43 -8.56 -6.86 -15.33
C ALA A 43 -8.46 -7.37 -16.79
N ALA A 44 -7.39 -8.08 -17.14
CA ALA A 44 -7.20 -8.72 -18.44
C ALA A 44 -7.88 -10.09 -18.58
N GLY A 45 -8.70 -10.51 -17.60
CA GLY A 45 -9.40 -11.80 -17.60
C GLY A 45 -8.75 -12.88 -16.74
N GLY A 46 -7.93 -12.49 -15.75
CA GLY A 46 -7.35 -13.41 -14.77
C GLY A 46 -8.41 -14.04 -13.85
N ASP A 47 -8.04 -15.15 -13.21
CA ASP A 47 -8.91 -15.84 -12.25
C ASP A 47 -8.97 -15.13 -10.88
N GLY A 48 -10.04 -15.42 -10.12
CA GLY A 48 -10.27 -14.86 -8.80
C GLY A 48 -11.11 -13.56 -8.77
N THR A 49 -11.35 -13.07 -7.56
CA THR A 49 -12.12 -11.85 -7.31
C THR A 49 -11.20 -10.72 -6.86
N LEU A 50 -11.60 -9.48 -7.19
CA LEU A 50 -10.91 -8.29 -6.71
C LEU A 50 -10.83 -8.24 -5.17
N GLU A 51 -11.84 -8.76 -4.47
CA GLU A 51 -11.83 -8.84 -3.01
C GLU A 51 -10.82 -9.85 -2.46
N GLY A 52 -10.62 -10.99 -3.13
CA GLY A 52 -9.58 -11.95 -2.77
C GLY A 52 -8.19 -11.34 -2.89
N LEU A 53 -7.92 -10.65 -4.01
CA LEU A 53 -6.65 -9.93 -4.22
C LEU A 53 -6.42 -8.85 -3.16
N LYS A 54 -7.46 -8.09 -2.79
CA LYS A 54 -7.39 -7.08 -1.74
C LYS A 54 -7.12 -7.72 -0.37
N SER A 55 -7.79 -8.82 -0.06
CA SER A 55 -7.63 -9.54 1.21
C SER A 55 -6.22 -10.10 1.37
N ASP A 56 -5.68 -10.72 0.33
CA ASP A 56 -4.30 -11.23 0.31
C ASP A 56 -3.28 -10.11 0.50
N PHE A 57 -3.54 -8.93 -0.07
CA PHE A 57 -2.65 -7.78 0.04
C PHE A 57 -2.59 -7.21 1.47
N VAL A 58 -3.72 -7.14 2.18
CA VAL A 58 -3.78 -6.59 3.54
C VAL A 58 -3.59 -7.65 4.63
N ASN A 59 -3.39 -8.91 4.25
CA ASN A 59 -3.10 -10.01 5.17
C ASN A 59 -1.63 -10.00 5.62
N VAL A 60 -1.26 -8.94 6.32
CA VAL A 60 0.09 -8.70 6.84
C VAL A 60 0.01 -8.23 8.29
N ASP A 61 1.17 -8.18 8.97
CA ASP A 61 1.25 -7.64 10.32
C ASP A 61 0.91 -6.14 10.36
N LEU A 62 0.52 -5.64 11.54
CA LEU A 62 0.07 -4.25 11.69
C LEU A 62 1.17 -3.24 11.29
N GLY A 63 2.43 -3.52 11.65
CA GLY A 63 3.58 -2.69 11.32
C GLY A 63 3.78 -2.57 9.81
N THR A 64 3.70 -3.69 9.09
CA THR A 64 3.76 -3.73 7.62
C THR A 64 2.56 -3.00 7.01
N LEU A 65 1.35 -3.17 7.55
CA LEU A 65 0.15 -2.51 7.03
C LEU A 65 0.23 -0.98 7.11
N ILE A 66 0.83 -0.43 8.17
CA ILE A 66 1.06 1.02 8.32
C ILE A 66 2.05 1.54 7.30
N HIS A 67 3.16 0.83 7.11
CA HIS A 67 4.15 1.23 6.12
C HIS A 67 3.59 1.11 4.69
N LEU A 68 2.75 0.10 4.41
CA LEU A 68 2.02 -0.01 3.15
C LEU A 68 1.04 1.15 2.95
N GLY A 69 0.32 1.56 4.01
CA GLY A 69 -0.56 2.73 3.98
C GLY A 69 0.21 4.02 3.68
N ALA A 70 1.34 4.24 4.37
CA ALA A 70 2.21 5.40 4.14
C ALA A 70 2.79 5.43 2.72
N ALA A 71 3.27 4.29 2.21
CA ALA A 71 3.75 4.17 0.84
C ALA A 71 2.64 4.39 -0.19
N SER A 72 1.42 3.89 0.07
CA SER A 72 0.25 4.08 -0.80
C SER A 72 -0.19 5.56 -0.84
N PHE A 73 -0.12 6.24 0.31
CA PHE A 73 -0.38 7.67 0.42
C PHE A 73 0.64 8.48 -0.39
N TYR A 74 1.92 8.12 -0.26
CA TYR A 74 3.01 8.75 -1.04
C TYR A 74 2.77 8.60 -2.54
N LEU A 75 2.46 7.38 -3.01
CA LEU A 75 2.19 7.08 -4.41
C LEU A 75 0.85 7.64 -4.92
N LYS A 76 0.04 8.26 -4.06
CA LYS A 76 -1.30 8.80 -4.36
C LYS A 76 -2.25 7.78 -5.01
N THR A 77 -2.22 6.54 -4.54
CA THR A 77 -3.13 5.47 -4.97
C THR A 77 -4.29 5.36 -3.98
N ASN A 78 -5.32 6.18 -4.17
CA ASN A 78 -6.43 6.33 -3.22
C ASN A 78 -7.10 5.01 -2.86
N ASP A 79 -7.36 4.12 -3.85
CA ASP A 79 -7.97 2.82 -3.59
C ASP A 79 -7.20 1.98 -2.56
N LEU A 80 -5.87 2.07 -2.57
CA LEU A 80 -4.99 1.37 -1.62
C LEU A 80 -4.92 2.08 -0.27
N VAL A 81 -4.96 3.41 -0.27
CA VAL A 81 -5.03 4.21 0.96
C VAL A 81 -6.32 3.88 1.71
N ASP A 82 -7.46 3.83 1.01
CA ASP A 82 -8.75 3.52 1.61
C ASP A 82 -8.78 2.08 2.14
N LEU A 83 -8.29 1.12 1.36
CA LEU A 83 -8.21 -0.28 1.75
C LEU A 83 -7.33 -0.51 2.98
N THR A 84 -6.13 0.07 2.99
CA THR A 84 -5.20 -0.05 4.12
C THR A 84 -5.75 0.66 5.36
N SER A 85 -6.35 1.84 5.22
CA SER A 85 -6.97 2.59 6.31
C SER A 85 -8.16 1.85 6.93
N GLN A 86 -9.02 1.25 6.11
CA GLN A 86 -10.15 0.47 6.58
C GLN A 86 -9.70 -0.82 7.29
N THR A 87 -8.68 -1.50 6.75
CA THR A 87 -8.10 -2.68 7.40
C THR A 87 -7.44 -2.31 8.73
N LEU A 88 -6.74 -1.19 8.80
CA LEU A 88 -6.16 -0.67 10.05
C LEU A 88 -7.25 -0.38 11.08
N ALA A 89 -8.31 0.32 10.69
CA ALA A 89 -9.45 0.61 11.57
C ALA A 89 -10.06 -0.69 12.13
N ASN A 90 -10.30 -1.69 11.28
CA ASN A 90 -10.83 -2.99 11.69
C ASN A 90 -9.87 -3.76 12.62
N ARG A 91 -8.55 -3.66 12.41
CA ARG A 91 -7.52 -4.32 13.23
C ARG A 91 -7.33 -3.65 14.60
N ILE A 92 -7.64 -2.36 14.69
CA ILE A 92 -7.57 -1.55 15.91
C ILE A 92 -8.89 -1.63 16.68
N GLN A 93 -10.01 -1.83 15.98
CA GLN A 93 -11.33 -1.98 16.59
C GLN A 93 -11.34 -3.16 17.56
N GLY A 94 -11.56 -2.85 18.85
CA GLY A 94 -11.57 -3.85 19.94
C GLY A 94 -10.22 -4.11 20.60
N LYS A 95 -9.14 -3.46 20.16
CA LYS A 95 -7.84 -3.49 20.86
C LYS A 95 -7.69 -2.32 21.83
N THR A 96 -6.92 -2.54 22.88
CA THR A 96 -6.54 -1.49 23.83
C THR A 96 -5.47 -0.57 23.22
N ILE A 97 -5.40 0.68 23.70
CA ILE A 97 -4.40 1.66 23.26
C ILE A 97 -2.98 1.11 23.46
N GLU A 98 -2.73 0.34 24.51
CA GLU A 98 -1.40 -0.27 24.78
C GLU A 98 -1.01 -1.32 23.74
N GLU A 99 -1.94 -2.18 23.33
CA GLU A 99 -1.69 -3.19 22.29
C GLU A 99 -1.45 -2.57 20.92
N VAL A 100 -2.16 -1.47 20.63
CA VAL A 100 -1.95 -0.69 19.41
C VAL A 100 -0.57 -0.03 19.47
N CYS A 101 -0.24 0.70 20.54
CA CYS A 101 1.06 1.34 20.70
C CYS A 101 2.24 0.36 20.61
N ARG A 102 2.13 -0.84 21.20
CA ARG A 102 3.18 -1.87 21.08
C ARG A 102 3.36 -2.39 19.66
N ALA A 103 2.27 -2.48 18.89
CA ALA A 103 2.32 -2.89 17.51
C ALA A 103 2.77 -1.76 16.56
N LEU A 104 2.61 -0.49 16.97
CA LEU A 104 3.07 0.71 16.25
C LEU A 104 4.56 1.00 16.50
N ASN A 105 5.04 0.79 17.72
CA ASN A 105 6.42 0.95 18.15
C ASN A 105 6.98 -0.38 18.68
N PRO A 106 7.62 -1.19 17.83
CA PRO A 106 8.47 -2.27 18.31
C PRO A 106 9.82 -1.68 18.77
N GLU A 107 9.85 -1.00 19.92
CA GLU A 107 11.11 -0.62 20.58
C GLU A 107 11.14 -1.20 22.00
N GLU A 108 11.62 -2.43 22.11
CA GLU A 108 12.98 -2.75 22.59
C GLU A 108 13.56 -3.90 21.76
#